data_AF-A0A0T9RJ63-F1
#
_entry.id   AF-A0A0T9RJ63-F1
#
_cell.length_a   1.000
_cell.length_b   1.000
_cell.length_c   1.000
_cell.angle_alpha   90.00
_cell.angle_beta   90.00
_cell.angle_gamma   90.00
#
_symmetry.space_group_name_H-M   'P 1'
#
loop_
_entity.id
_entity.type
_entity.pdbx_description
1 polymer ?
#
loop_
_entity_poly.entity_id
_entity_poly.type
_entity_poly.pdbx_seq_one_letter_code
_entity_poly.pdbx_strand_id
1 'polypeptide(L)' 'MKKLKEEIIERLKAEQDSGDPESAHSNADDALCDLLINLGYSDVVAEFNKVEKWYA' A
#
# COMPACT_ATOMS: atom_id res chain seq x y z
N MET A 1 1.87 -16.20 6.15
CA MET A 1 2.08 -14.86 6.75
C MET A 1 3.48 -14.30 6.51
N LYS A 2 4.58 -15.03 6.79
CA LYS A 2 5.96 -14.51 6.60
C LYS A 2 6.27 -14.03 5.17
N LYS A 3 5.85 -14.83 4.17
CA LYS A 3 6.02 -14.54 2.74
C LYS A 3 5.29 -13.28 2.27
N LEU A 4 4.08 -13.03 2.78
CA LEU A 4 3.31 -11.82 2.45
C LEU A 4 4.01 -10.56 2.97
N LYS A 5 4.44 -10.57 4.25
CA LYS A 5 5.16 -9.44 4.83
C LYS A 5 6.43 -9.11 4.03
N GLU A 6 7.19 -10.13 3.64
CA GLU A 6 8.41 -9.98 2.84
C GLU A 6 8.08 -9.38 1.46
N GLU A 7 7.04 -9.87 0.78
CA GLU A 7 6.57 -9.33 -0.50
C GLU A 7 6.15 -7.86 -0.42
N ILE A 8 5.39 -7.48 0.61
CA ILE A 8 4.97 -6.09 0.83
C ILE A 8 6.18 -5.19 1.12
N ILE A 9 7.16 -5.67 1.89
CA ILE A 9 8.40 -4.92 2.14
C ILE A 9 9.17 -4.68 0.84
N GLU A 10 9.27 -5.68 -0.04
CA GLU A 10 9.98 -5.50 -1.32
C GLU A 10 9.22 -4.55 -2.25
N ARG A 11 7.89 -4.59 -2.29
CA ARG A 11 7.07 -3.58 -3.00
C ARG A 11 7.35 -2.17 -2.47
N LEU A 12 7.32 -1.99 -1.16
CA LEU A 12 7.58 -0.68 -0.54
C LEU A 12 9.02 -0.18 -0.74
N LYS A 13 10.00 -1.08 -0.89
CA LYS A 13 11.37 -0.70 -1.26
C LYS A 13 11.45 -0.23 -2.70
N ALA A 14 10.77 -0.92 -3.62
CA ALA A 14 10.77 -0.53 -5.04
C ALA A 14 10.23 0.90 -5.24
N GLU A 15 9.20 1.30 -4.49
CA GLU A 15 8.63 2.65 -4.59
C GLU A 15 9.54 3.75 -4.00
N GLN A 16 10.48 3.42 -3.10
CA GLN A 16 11.42 4.41 -2.53
C GLN A 16 12.39 4.98 -3.57
N ASP A 17 12.67 4.24 -4.64
CA ASP A 17 13.58 4.62 -5.71
C ASP A 17 12.82 5.15 -6.96
N SER A 18 11.49 5.35 -6.85
CA SER A 18 10.69 5.86 -7.96
C SER A 18 11.05 7.31 -8.30
N GLY A 19 11.15 7.62 -9.60
CA GLY A 19 11.28 8.99 -10.10
C GLY A 19 9.95 9.76 -10.15
N ASP A 20 8.84 9.10 -9.80
CA ASP A 20 7.49 9.65 -9.76
C ASP A 20 6.91 9.47 -8.34
N PRO A 21 6.99 10.51 -7.49
CA PRO A 21 6.51 10.44 -6.11
C PRO A 21 5.00 10.23 -5.99
N GLU A 22 4.20 10.73 -6.93
CA GLU A 22 2.74 10.56 -6.89
C GLU A 22 2.39 9.09 -7.11
N SER A 23 2.94 8.49 -8.17
CA SER A 23 2.76 7.06 -8.45
C SER A 23 3.33 6.20 -7.32
N ALA A 24 4.50 6.57 -6.76
CA ALA A 24 5.13 5.85 -5.65
C ALA A 24 4.25 5.78 -4.42
N HIS A 25 3.64 6.90 -4.03
CA HIS A 25 2.73 6.94 -2.90
C HIS A 25 1.45 6.14 -3.16
N SER A 26 0.88 6.23 -4.37
CA SER A 26 -0.29 5.42 -4.72
C SER A 26 0.00 3.91 -4.65
N ASN A 27 1.13 3.48 -5.19
CA ASN A 27 1.55 2.08 -5.17
C ASN A 27 1.85 1.58 -3.73
N ALA A 28 2.43 2.46 -2.90
CA ALA A 28 2.70 2.16 -1.50
C ALA A 28 1.40 1.98 -0.69
N ASP A 29 0.40 2.84 -0.92
CA ASP A 29 -0.92 2.73 -0.31
C ASP A 29 -1.58 1.39 -0.68
N ASP A 30 -1.49 0.99 -1.94
CA ASP A 30 -2.05 -0.29 -2.41
C ASP A 30 -1.36 -1.49 -1.73
N ALA A 31 -0.03 -1.46 -1.58
CA ALA A 31 0.71 -2.51 -0.88
C ALA A 31 0.33 -2.62 0.61
N LEU A 32 0.09 -1.49 1.27
CA LEU A 32 -0.38 -1.49 2.66
C LEU A 32 -1.83 -1.97 2.77
N CYS A 33 -2.70 -1.60 1.83
CA CYS A 33 -4.07 -2.09 1.77
C CYS A 33 -4.12 -3.62 1.60
N ASP A 34 -3.30 -4.17 0.71
CA ASP A 34 -3.18 -5.62 0.51
C ASP A 34 -2.76 -6.34 1.80
N LEU A 35 -1.79 -5.78 2.54
CA LEU A 35 -1.37 -6.32 3.83
C LEU A 35 -2.52 -6.33 4.83
N LEU A 36 -3.23 -5.21 4.96
CA LEU A 36 -4.33 -5.04 5.93
C LEU A 36 -5.51 -5.96 5.62
N ILE A 37 -5.89 -6.11 4.34
CA ILE A 37 -6.92 -7.06 3.89
C ILE A 37 -6.55 -8.48 4.32
N ASN A 38 -5.31 -8.91 4.07
CA ASN A 38 -4.84 -10.24 4.43
C ASN A 38 -4.73 -10.48 5.95
N LEU A 39 -4.62 -9.41 6.73
CA LEU A 39 -4.67 -9.46 8.21
C LEU A 39 -6.10 -9.44 8.75
N GLY A 40 -7.11 -9.28 7.90
CA GLY A 40 -8.54 -9.30 8.27
C GLY A 40 -9.19 -7.93 8.43
N TYR A 41 -8.53 -6.84 8.03
CA TYR A 41 -9.01 -5.45 8.17
C TYR A 41 -9.66 -4.92 6.89
N SER A 42 -10.37 -5.77 6.14
CA SER A 42 -10.98 -5.38 4.86
C SER A 42 -12.02 -4.25 5.00
N ASP A 43 -12.70 -4.18 6.13
CA ASP A 43 -13.64 -3.12 6.48
C ASP A 43 -12.96 -1.75 6.63
N VAL A 44 -11.83 -1.71 7.33
CA VAL A 44 -11.00 -0.50 7.47
C VAL A 44 -10.48 -0.04 6.11
N VAL A 45 -9.97 -0.96 5.29
CA VAL A 45 -9.47 -0.64 3.94
C VAL A 45 -10.59 -0.13 3.03
N ALA A 46 -11.81 -0.66 3.17
CA ALA A 46 -12.97 -0.16 2.42
C ALA A 46 -13.31 1.29 2.74
N GLU A 47 -13.21 1.71 4.02
CA GLU A 47 -13.39 3.12 4.39
C GLU A 47 -12.20 3.99 3.97
N PHE A 48 -10.97 3.50 4.09
CA PHE A 48 -9.77 4.21 3.63
C PHE A 48 -9.85 4.56 2.13
N ASN A 49 -10.29 3.61 1.29
CA ASN A 49 -10.41 3.83 -0.15
C ASN A 49 -11.47 4.85 -0.56
N LYS A 50 -12.35 5.29 0.36
CA LYS A 50 -13.31 6.38 0.11
C LYS A 50 -12.73 7.76 0.38
N VAL A 51 -11.62 7.84 1.09
CA VAL A 51 -10.94 9.11 1.37
C VAL A 51 -10.34 9.63 0.07
N GLU A 52 -10.58 10.90 -0.23
CA GLU A 52 -9.94 11.57 -1.36
C GLU A 52 -8.42 11.54 -1.16
N LYS A 53 -7.74 10.81 -2.04
CA LYS A 53 -6.29 10.70 -1.99
C LYS A 53 -5.68 11.91 -2.69
N TRP A 54 -4.81 12.61 -1.98
CA TRP A 54 -3.98 13.67 -2.55
C TRP A 54 -2.54 13.18 -2.55
N TYR A 55 -1.94 13.14 -3.73
CA TYR A 55 -0.51 12.96 -3.91
C TYR A 55 0.02 14.25 -4.54
N ALA A 56 1.09 14.82 -3.96
CA ALA A 56 1.57 16.18 -4.24
C ALA A 56 2.90 16.18 -4.99
#